data_AF-A0A7S0NYM5-F1
#
_entry.id   AF-A0A7S0NYM5-F1
#
_cell.length_a   1.000
_cell.length_b   1.000
_cell.length_c   1.000
_cell.angle_alpha   90.00
_cell.angle_beta   90.00
_cell.angle_gamma   90.00
#
_symmetry.space_group_name_H-M   'P 1'
#
loop_
_entity.id
_entity.type
_entity.pdbx_description
1 polymer ?
#
loop_
_entity_poly.entity_id
_entity_poly.type
_entity_poly.pdbx_seq_one_letter_code
_entity_poly.pdbx_strand_id
1 'polypeptide(L)'
;KSLCWALMRMPFVFSDTPHAPRTPHIHRHPSVGCSCDVCSSNVCVDSNVTQCVIWGKSECEANPAAMMRDCPKTCEVCSQVCFDKEESCKDWAKSGECEKNAASMLVLCPQSCGICQELENFGKDEL
;
A
#
# COMPACT_ATOMS: atom_id res chain seq x y z
N LYS A 1 14.03 -54.03 -27.85
CA LYS A 1 12.83 -54.16 -26.98
C LYS A 1 13.29 -54.03 -25.54
N SER A 2 12.87 -52.94 -24.88
CA SER A 2 12.79 -52.64 -23.43
C SER A 2 14.03 -52.93 -22.55
N LEU A 3 14.84 -51.95 -22.13
CA LEU A 3 14.62 -50.94 -21.05
C LEU A 3 14.03 -51.52 -19.76
N CYS A 4 14.86 -51.63 -18.73
CA CYS A 4 14.43 -51.70 -17.34
C CYS A 4 15.51 -51.06 -16.44
N TRP A 5 15.19 -49.87 -15.91
CA TRP A 5 15.60 -49.28 -14.62
C TRP A 5 17.09 -49.15 -14.30
N ALA A 6 17.61 -48.11 -13.68
CA ALA A 6 17.20 -46.75 -13.40
C ALA A 6 18.50 -46.11 -12.89
N LEU A 7 18.95 -45.09 -13.62
CA LEU A 7 19.85 -43.99 -13.28
C LEU A 7 20.87 -44.19 -12.14
N MET A 8 22.12 -44.21 -12.59
CA MET A 8 23.33 -44.09 -11.81
C MET A 8 23.31 -42.89 -10.84
N ARG A 9 23.82 -43.16 -9.65
CA ARG A 9 24.47 -42.20 -8.74
C ARG A 9 25.31 -41.19 -9.52
N MET A 10 24.92 -39.93 -9.48
CA MET A 10 25.79 -38.79 -9.77
C MET A 10 25.85 -37.94 -8.50
N PRO A 11 27.04 -37.48 -8.10
CA PRO A 11 27.22 -36.76 -6.84
C PRO A 11 26.50 -35.41 -6.94
N PHE A 12 25.72 -35.09 -5.90
CA PHE A 12 25.25 -33.72 -5.66
C PHE A 12 26.48 -32.82 -5.57
N VAL A 13 26.75 -32.05 -6.62
CA VAL A 13 27.64 -30.92 -6.54
C VAL A 13 26.84 -29.83 -5.83
N PHE A 14 27.12 -29.62 -4.54
CA PHE A 14 26.70 -28.40 -3.84
C PHE A 14 27.43 -27.24 -4.51
N SER A 15 26.75 -26.53 -5.42
CA SER A 15 27.20 -25.20 -5.81
C SER A 15 26.82 -24.24 -4.69
N ASP A 16 27.75 -24.05 -3.76
CA ASP A 16 27.75 -22.93 -2.82
C ASP A 16 28.02 -21.63 -3.58
N THR A 17 27.03 -21.16 -4.35
CA THR A 17 26.99 -19.76 -4.77
C THR A 17 26.29 -18.97 -3.66
N PRO A 18 26.97 -18.00 -3.02
CA PRO A 18 26.32 -17.09 -2.10
C PRO A 18 25.16 -16.40 -2.83
N HIS A 19 23.95 -16.54 -2.30
CA HIS A 19 22.81 -15.80 -2.82
C HIS A 19 23.09 -14.32 -2.56
N ALA A 20 23.23 -13.53 -3.62
CA ALA A 20 23.25 -12.08 -3.50
C ALA A 20 21.98 -11.62 -2.76
N PRO A 21 22.07 -10.61 -1.88
CA PRO A 21 20.89 -10.04 -1.26
C PRO A 21 19.95 -9.57 -2.38
N ARG A 22 18.68 -10.02 -2.34
CA ARG A 22 17.68 -9.57 -3.30
C ARG A 22 17.55 -8.06 -3.15
N THR A 23 18.00 -7.31 -4.14
CA THR A 23 17.69 -5.89 -4.25
C THR A 23 16.17 -5.75 -4.34
N PRO A 24 15.53 -4.85 -3.59
CA PRO A 24 14.10 -4.60 -3.74
C PRO A 24 13.88 -4.02 -5.13
N HIS A 25 13.37 -4.85 -6.05
CA HIS A 25 12.96 -4.38 -7.36
C HIS A 25 11.64 -3.63 -7.20
N ILE A 26 11.67 -2.33 -7.51
CA ILE A 26 10.47 -1.52 -7.63
C ILE A 26 9.80 -1.92 -8.94
N HIS A 27 8.80 -2.80 -8.88
CA HIS A 27 7.99 -3.13 -10.05
C HIS A 27 7.14 -1.92 -10.42
N ARG A 28 7.59 -1.16 -11.42
CA ARG A 28 6.86 -0.04 -11.99
C ARG A 28 5.72 -0.60 -12.85
N HIS A 29 4.52 -0.71 -12.27
CA HIS A 29 3.29 -0.99 -13.03
C HIS A 29 2.78 0.30 -13.71
N PRO A 30 2.27 0.23 -14.95
CA PRO A 30 1.96 1.42 -15.77
C PRO A 30 0.58 2.03 -15.49
N SER A 31 0.06 1.89 -14.27
CA SER A 31 -1.23 2.45 -13.87
C SER A 31 -1.07 3.01 -12.46
N VAL A 32 -1.32 4.31 -12.32
CA VAL A 32 -1.37 5.02 -11.03
C VAL A 32 -2.23 4.22 -10.05
N GLY A 33 -1.62 3.69 -8.98
CA GLY A 33 -2.35 2.91 -7.99
C GLY A 33 -1.40 2.36 -6.92
N CYS A 34 -1.74 2.64 -5.66
CA CYS A 34 -1.04 2.21 -4.46
C CYS A 34 -0.62 0.72 -4.52
N SER A 35 0.61 0.42 -4.11
CA SER A 35 1.05 -0.94 -3.78
C SER A 35 1.90 -0.83 -2.52
N CYS A 36 1.63 -1.51 -1.40
CA CYS A 36 1.15 -2.88 -1.22
C CYS A 36 -0.03 -3.03 -0.23
N ASP A 37 -1.02 -3.83 -0.64
CA ASP A 37 -1.98 -4.67 0.11
C ASP A 37 -2.80 -4.13 1.30
N VAL A 38 -2.65 -2.87 1.70
CA VAL A 38 -3.47 -2.27 2.77
C VAL A 38 -4.85 -1.84 2.26
N CYS A 39 -4.99 -1.57 0.97
CA CYS A 39 -6.25 -1.11 0.37
C CYS A 39 -6.54 -1.92 -0.90
N SER A 40 -7.51 -2.84 -0.84
CA SER A 40 -8.00 -3.60 -2.01
C SER A 40 -8.99 -2.82 -2.89
N SER A 41 -9.49 -1.70 -2.39
CA SER A 41 -10.25 -0.69 -3.11
C SER A 41 -9.65 0.67 -2.73
N ASN A 42 -9.86 1.73 -3.51
CA ASN A 42 -9.36 3.08 -3.17
C ASN A 42 -9.93 3.66 -1.86
N VAL A 43 -10.61 2.84 -1.05
CA VAL A 43 -11.22 3.17 0.24
C VAL A 43 -10.37 2.57 1.34
N CYS A 44 -9.80 3.42 2.20
CA CYS A 44 -9.08 3.01 3.39
C CYS A 44 -10.00 3.15 4.61
N VAL A 45 -10.51 2.03 5.12
CA VAL A 45 -11.48 1.99 6.21
C VAL A 45 -11.24 0.76 7.09
N ASP A 46 -11.57 0.88 8.37
CA ASP A 46 -11.55 -0.24 9.29
C ASP A 46 -12.59 -1.30 8.88
N SER A 47 -12.17 -2.57 8.84
CA SER A 47 -13.04 -3.70 8.50
C SER A 47 -14.07 -3.97 9.60
N ASN A 48 -13.73 -3.73 10.86
CA ASN A 48 -14.65 -3.82 11.99
C ASN A 48 -14.36 -2.74 13.02
N VAL A 49 -15.11 -1.64 12.94
CA VAL A 49 -14.92 -0.45 13.78
C VAL A 49 -14.92 -0.79 15.27
N THR A 50 -15.80 -1.68 15.73
CA THR A 50 -15.88 -2.04 17.15
C THR A 50 -14.63 -2.78 17.63
N GLN A 51 -14.14 -3.76 16.85
CA GLN A 51 -12.92 -4.50 17.20
C GLN A 51 -11.69 -3.61 17.09
N CYS A 52 -11.62 -2.75 16.08
CA CYS A 52 -10.51 -1.81 15.90
C CYS A 52 -10.42 -0.80 17.05
N VAL A 53 -11.54 -0.30 17.59
CA VAL A 53 -11.51 0.59 18.77
C VAL A 53 -11.00 -0.14 20.03
N ILE A 54 -11.32 -1.42 20.19
CA ILE A 54 -10.91 -2.21 21.35
C ILE A 54 -9.42 -2.59 21.25
N TRP A 55 -9.00 -3.10 20.10
CA TRP A 55 -7.67 -3.67 19.90
C TRP A 55 -6.64 -2.67 19.38
N GLY A 56 -7.06 -1.66 18.64
CA GLY A 56 -6.17 -0.67 18.02
C GLY A 56 -5.32 0.12 19.02
N LYS A 57 -5.74 0.19 20.29
CA LYS A 57 -4.92 0.85 21.33
C LYS A 57 -3.59 0.15 21.61
N SER A 58 -3.46 -1.13 21.30
CA SER A 58 -2.24 -1.91 21.58
C SER A 58 -1.75 -2.70 20.38
N GLU A 59 -2.66 -3.25 19.57
CA GLU A 59 -2.30 -4.14 18.47
C GLU A 59 -1.65 -3.40 17.30
N CYS A 60 -1.83 -2.08 17.16
CA CYS A 60 -1.14 -1.33 16.12
C CYS A 60 0.39 -1.37 16.29
N GLU A 61 0.89 -1.43 17.54
CA GLU A 61 2.33 -1.54 17.84
C GLU A 61 2.76 -3.01 18.03
N ALA A 62 1.94 -3.80 18.71
CA ALA A 62 2.27 -5.19 19.05
C ALA A 62 2.11 -6.15 17.86
N ASN A 63 1.16 -5.88 16.97
CA ASN A 63 0.82 -6.72 15.82
C ASN A 63 0.43 -5.88 14.58
N PRO A 64 1.37 -5.05 14.09
CA PRO A 64 1.09 -4.08 13.03
C PRO A 64 0.60 -4.73 11.75
N ALA A 65 1.12 -5.91 11.37
CA ALA A 65 0.73 -6.57 10.13
C ALA A 65 -0.76 -6.99 10.11
N ALA A 66 -1.30 -7.47 11.23
CA ALA A 66 -2.71 -7.82 11.32
C ALA A 66 -3.61 -6.57 11.32
N MET A 67 -3.22 -5.56 12.09
CA MET A 67 -4.02 -4.34 12.20
C MET A 67 -3.94 -3.44 10.97
N MET A 68 -2.83 -3.42 10.23
CA MET A 68 -2.74 -2.66 8.98
C MET A 68 -3.73 -3.16 7.93
N ARG A 69 -4.12 -4.43 7.96
CA ARG A 69 -5.12 -4.98 7.04
C ARG A 69 -6.55 -4.73 7.53
N ASP A 70 -6.80 -4.99 8.81
CA ASP A 70 -8.16 -5.04 9.34
C ASP A 70 -8.62 -3.71 9.98
N CYS A 71 -7.67 -2.89 10.44
CA CYS A 71 -7.87 -1.63 11.16
C CYS A 71 -6.98 -0.47 10.66
N PRO A 72 -6.84 -0.26 9.33
CA PRO A 72 -5.91 0.73 8.80
C PRO A 72 -6.26 2.18 9.19
N LYS A 73 -7.52 2.49 9.51
CA LYS A 73 -7.91 3.84 9.92
C LYS A 73 -7.59 4.06 11.40
N THR A 74 -7.97 3.11 12.25
CA THR A 74 -7.67 3.20 13.69
C THR A 74 -6.16 3.24 13.96
N CYS A 75 -5.36 2.52 13.16
CA CYS A 75 -3.90 2.55 13.26
C CYS A 75 -3.23 3.68 12.45
N GLU A 76 -4.01 4.68 11.99
CA GLU A 76 -3.54 5.86 11.24
C GLU A 76 -2.77 5.54 9.94
N VAL A 77 -2.88 4.31 9.45
CA VAL A 77 -2.28 3.86 8.19
C VAL A 77 -2.92 4.60 7.02
N CYS A 78 -4.23 4.85 7.08
CA CYS A 78 -4.95 5.61 6.06
C CYS A 78 -4.39 7.03 5.84
N SER A 79 -3.92 7.68 6.90
CA SER A 79 -3.31 9.01 6.84
C SER A 79 -1.96 9.01 6.12
N GLN A 80 -1.26 7.86 6.11
CA GLN A 80 0.00 7.69 5.39
C GLN A 80 -0.21 7.44 3.88
N VAL A 81 -1.44 7.16 3.44
CA VAL A 81 -1.73 6.85 2.03
C VAL A 81 -2.03 8.12 1.24
N CYS A 82 -2.53 9.18 1.89
CA CYS A 82 -2.99 10.39 1.22
C CYS A 82 -2.46 11.64 1.93
N PHE A 83 -1.22 12.02 1.60
CA PHE A 83 -0.56 13.22 2.09
C PHE A 83 0.12 13.97 0.95
N ASP A 84 0.36 15.26 1.15
CA ASP A 84 1.11 16.09 0.20
C ASP A 84 2.60 15.73 0.24
N LYS A 85 3.18 15.49 -0.93
CA LYS A 85 4.58 15.10 -1.10
C LYS A 85 5.53 16.30 -1.25
N GLU A 86 4.98 17.48 -1.49
CA GLU A 86 5.73 18.72 -1.72
C GLU A 86 5.29 19.80 -0.73
N GLU A 87 6.24 20.56 -0.22
CA GLU A 87 5.96 21.66 0.73
C GLU A 87 5.15 22.79 0.05
N SER A 88 5.31 22.95 -1.27
CA SER A 88 4.62 23.95 -2.08
C SER A 88 3.18 23.60 -2.44
N CYS A 89 2.67 22.42 -2.05
CA CYS A 89 1.32 21.99 -2.39
C CYS A 89 0.22 22.98 -1.98
N LYS A 90 0.37 23.64 -0.82
CA LYS A 90 -0.57 24.67 -0.36
C LYS A 90 -0.62 25.88 -1.28
N ASP A 91 0.52 26.29 -1.82
CA ASP A 91 0.62 27.47 -2.67
C ASP A 91 0.14 27.17 -4.10
N TRP A 92 0.45 25.97 -4.61
CA TRP A 92 -0.08 25.49 -5.89
C TRP A 92 -1.59 25.29 -5.86
N ALA A 93 -2.14 24.72 -4.79
CA ALA A 93 -3.58 24.60 -4.61
C ALA A 93 -4.27 25.99 -4.61
N LYS A 94 -3.73 26.96 -3.87
CA LYS A 94 -4.23 28.36 -3.88
C LYS A 94 -4.12 29.02 -5.26
N SER A 95 -3.14 28.63 -6.06
CA SER A 95 -2.93 29.15 -7.42
C SER A 95 -3.87 28.51 -8.45
N GLY A 96 -4.70 27.56 -8.03
CA GLY A 96 -5.65 26.84 -8.88
C GLY A 96 -5.03 25.68 -9.65
N GLU A 97 -3.86 25.17 -9.24
CA GLU A 97 -3.20 24.06 -9.92
C GLU A 97 -4.01 22.76 -9.81
N CYS A 98 -4.88 22.62 -8.81
CA CYS A 98 -5.78 21.47 -8.69
C CYS A 98 -6.71 21.32 -9.91
N GLU A 99 -7.05 22.43 -10.58
CA GLU A 99 -7.90 22.46 -11.78
C GLU A 99 -7.07 22.54 -13.05
N LYS A 100 -6.05 23.41 -13.07
CA LYS A 100 -5.19 23.66 -14.24
C LYS A 100 -4.22 22.53 -14.54
N ASN A 101 -3.74 21.86 -13.48
CA ASN A 101 -2.73 20.82 -13.53
C ASN A 101 -3.11 19.65 -12.61
N ALA A 102 -4.39 19.24 -12.72
CA ALA A 102 -4.96 18.17 -11.92
C ALA A 102 -4.04 16.95 -11.90
N ALA A 103 -3.60 16.45 -13.06
CA ALA A 103 -2.77 15.25 -13.15
C ALA A 103 -1.51 15.27 -12.25
N SER A 104 -0.81 16.41 -12.16
CA SER A 104 0.36 16.54 -11.28
C SER A 104 -0.05 16.68 -9.83
N MET A 105 -1.07 17.50 -9.57
CA MET A 105 -1.56 17.74 -8.22
C MET A 105 -2.20 16.50 -7.57
N LEU A 106 -2.84 15.62 -8.34
CA LEU A 106 -3.35 14.32 -7.89
C LEU A 106 -2.23 13.44 -7.32
N VAL A 107 -1.04 13.52 -7.90
CA VAL A 107 0.09 12.66 -7.54
C VAL A 107 0.94 13.27 -6.43
N LEU A 108 1.13 14.58 -6.47
CA LEU A 108 2.03 15.31 -5.57
C LEU A 108 1.29 15.91 -4.38
N CYS A 109 0.06 16.37 -4.57
CA CYS A 109 -0.66 17.21 -3.62
C CYS A 109 -2.12 16.77 -3.40
N PRO A 110 -2.39 15.46 -3.18
CA PRO A 110 -3.76 14.96 -3.09
C PRO A 110 -4.51 15.52 -1.87
N GLN A 111 -3.79 15.90 -0.81
CA GLN A 111 -4.40 16.45 0.40
C GLN A 111 -4.74 17.93 0.20
N SER A 112 -3.81 18.72 -0.33
CA SER A 112 -4.04 20.15 -0.63
C SER A 112 -5.15 20.36 -1.67
N CYS A 113 -5.37 19.39 -2.57
CA CYS A 113 -6.50 19.43 -3.50
C CYS A 113 -7.80 18.83 -2.98
N GLY A 114 -7.86 18.42 -1.71
CA GLY A 114 -9.09 17.95 -1.06
C GLY A 114 -9.51 16.51 -1.41
N ILE A 115 -8.71 15.78 -2.18
CA ILE A 115 -9.07 14.46 -2.70
C ILE A 115 -9.01 13.40 -1.62
N CYS A 116 -8.13 13.58 -0.65
CA CYS A 116 -8.09 12.72 0.53
C CYS A 116 -9.42 12.74 1.30
N GLN A 117 -10.14 13.87 1.33
CA GLN A 117 -11.46 13.94 1.97
C GLN A 117 -12.57 13.29 1.15
N GLU A 118 -12.49 13.33 -0.19
CA GLU A 118 -13.45 12.64 -1.03
C GLU A 118 -13.39 11.13 -0.79
N LEU A 119 -12.18 10.56 -0.69
CA LEU A 119 -11.98 9.14 -0.35
C LEU A 119 -12.57 8.75 1.03
N GLU A 120 -12.61 9.67 1.98
CA GLU A 120 -13.21 9.45 3.31
C GLU A 120 -14.74 9.59 3.32
N ASN A 121 -15.32 10.30 2.34
CA ASN A 121 -16.74 10.62 2.31
C ASN A 121 -17.57 9.62 1.49
N PHE A 122 -16.98 8.90 0.53
CA PHE A 122 -17.69 7.83 -0.21
C PHE A 122 -18.19 6.67 0.67
N GLY A 123 -17.74 6.55 1.92
CA GLY A 123 -18.20 5.54 2.88
C GLY A 123 -19.25 6.02 3.89
N LYS A 124 -19.73 7.26 3.80
CA LYS A 124 -20.74 7.82 4.71
C LYS A 124 -22.13 7.98 4.09
N ASP A 125 -22.25 7.84 2.77
CA ASP A 125 -23.49 8.09 2.05
C ASP A 125 -24.42 6.86 1.97
N GLU A 126 -24.07 5.77 2.66
CA GLU A 126 -24.97 4.64 2.91
C GLU A 126 -25.34 4.58 4.40
N LEU A 127 -26.13 5.57 4.84
CA LEU A 127 -27.01 5.46 6.00
C LEU A 127 -28.38 6.07 5.70
#